data_AF-A0A1B8H2E9-F1
#
_entry.id   AF-A0A1B8H2E9-F1
#
_cell.length_a   1.000
_cell.length_b   1.000
_cell.length_c   1.000
_cell.angle_alpha   90.00
_cell.angle_beta   90.00
_cell.angle_gamma   90.00
#
_symmetry.space_group_name_H-M   'P 1'
#
loop_
_entity.id
_entity.type
_entity.pdbx_description
1 polymer ?
#
loop_
_entity_poly.entity_id
_entity_poly.type
_entity_poly.pdbx_seq_one_letter_code
_entity_poly.pdbx_strand_id
1 'polypeptide(L)'
;MSTSAISAQNGCEIKKDKITEQIRYAKAHGNTYRVQGLERALQNVETYCTPDSLRNDARSEMNDRKKEVEEQKADLQKAIDKGDKAKIAKRERKLAEAEAKLKTAQSELDALLK
;
A
#
# COMPACT_ATOMS: atom_id res chain seq x y z
N MET A 1 -13.12 -23.48 -13.66
CA MET A 1 -12.05 -23.49 -12.62
C MET A 1 -11.78 -22.04 -12.26
N SER A 2 -12.08 -21.62 -11.03
CA SER A 2 -12.10 -20.21 -10.63
C SER A 2 -10.72 -19.56 -10.70
N THR A 3 -10.55 -18.62 -11.62
CA THR A 3 -9.34 -17.79 -11.81
C THR A 3 -9.01 -16.93 -10.59
N SER A 4 -9.99 -16.61 -9.75
CA SER A 4 -9.83 -15.80 -8.53
C SER A 4 -9.00 -16.49 -7.43
N ALA A 5 -8.98 -17.83 -7.40
CA ALA A 5 -8.13 -18.56 -6.45
C ALA A 5 -6.65 -18.52 -6.88
N ILE A 6 -6.38 -18.49 -8.20
CA ILE A 6 -5.02 -18.51 -8.75
C ILE A 6 -4.35 -17.14 -8.57
N SER A 7 -5.07 -16.04 -8.79
CA SER A 7 -4.55 -14.67 -8.56
C SER A 7 -4.26 -14.41 -7.08
N ALA A 8 -5.10 -14.91 -6.17
CA ALA A 8 -4.89 -14.79 -4.74
C ALA A 8 -3.77 -15.71 -4.20
N GLN A 9 -3.65 -16.94 -4.71
CA GLN A 9 -2.51 -17.82 -4.39
C GLN A 9 -1.19 -17.18 -4.83
N ASN A 10 -1.16 -16.58 -6.02
CA ASN A 10 -0.03 -15.79 -6.49
C ASN A 10 0.24 -14.57 -5.59
N GLY A 11 -0.80 -13.90 -5.08
CA GLY A 11 -0.66 -12.74 -4.21
C GLY A 11 0.02 -13.05 -2.86
N CYS A 12 -0.33 -14.17 -2.23
CA CYS A 12 0.32 -14.61 -0.99
C CYS A 12 1.77 -15.00 -1.21
N GLU A 13 2.08 -15.75 -2.28
CA GLU A 13 3.45 -16.13 -2.62
C GLU A 13 4.30 -14.92 -2.99
N ILE A 14 3.78 -13.96 -3.77
CA ILE A 14 4.46 -12.69 -4.05
C ILE A 14 4.75 -11.91 -2.75
N LYS A 15 3.83 -11.92 -1.79
CA LYS A 15 4.04 -11.26 -0.48
C LYS A 15 5.16 -11.95 0.31
N LYS A 16 5.22 -13.29 0.28
CA LYS A 16 6.32 -14.06 0.90
C LYS A 16 7.66 -13.79 0.22
N ASP A 17 7.71 -13.76 -1.10
CA ASP A 17 8.94 -13.50 -1.87
C ASP A 17 9.50 -12.12 -1.55
N LYS A 18 8.65 -11.08 -1.54
CA LYS A 18 9.05 -9.72 -1.16
C LYS A 18 9.60 -9.65 0.26
N ILE A 19 8.96 -10.33 1.23
CA ILE A 19 9.45 -10.34 2.61
C ILE A 19 10.78 -11.09 2.69
N THR A 20 10.93 -12.21 1.98
CA THR A 20 12.17 -13.00 1.92
C THR A 20 13.33 -12.21 1.31
N GLU A 21 13.08 -11.45 0.25
CA GLU A 21 14.06 -10.53 -0.34
C GLU A 21 14.49 -9.45 0.66
N GLN A 22 13.53 -8.83 1.36
CA GLN A 22 13.84 -7.84 2.39
C GLN A 22 14.62 -8.45 3.57
N ILE A 23 14.36 -9.71 3.95
CA ILE A 23 15.14 -10.43 4.96
C ILE A 23 16.57 -10.60 4.48
N ARG A 24 16.78 -11.05 3.23
CA ARG A 24 18.12 -11.22 2.65
C ARG A 24 18.89 -9.90 2.65
N TYR A 25 18.25 -8.82 2.22
CA TYR A 25 18.82 -7.49 2.26
C TYR A 25 19.18 -7.06 3.69
N ALA A 26 18.24 -7.17 4.64
CA ALA A 26 18.48 -6.81 6.04
C ALA A 26 19.61 -7.64 6.69
N LYS A 27 19.73 -8.93 6.35
CA LYS A 27 20.84 -9.81 6.78
C LYS A 27 22.18 -9.33 6.21
N ALA A 28 22.24 -8.99 4.93
CA ALA A 28 23.46 -8.49 4.29
C ALA A 28 23.95 -7.16 4.90
N HIS A 29 23.03 -6.33 5.41
CA HIS A 29 23.33 -5.07 6.06
C HIS A 29 23.42 -5.14 7.60
N GLY A 30 23.39 -6.34 8.20
CA GLY A 30 23.53 -6.53 9.65
C GLY A 30 22.38 -5.94 10.49
N ASN A 31 21.21 -5.70 9.90
CA ASN A 31 20.07 -5.09 10.59
C ASN A 31 19.21 -6.16 11.28
N THR A 32 19.72 -6.70 12.38
CA THR A 32 19.12 -7.82 13.11
C THR A 32 17.70 -7.55 13.60
N TYR A 33 17.39 -6.33 14.06
CA TYR A 33 16.04 -5.96 14.49
C TYR A 33 15.04 -6.00 13.34
N ARG A 34 15.43 -5.48 12.16
CA ARG A 34 14.59 -5.54 10.97
C ARG A 34 14.38 -6.99 10.52
N VAL A 35 15.43 -7.83 10.57
CA VAL A 35 15.34 -9.25 10.23
C VAL A 35 14.29 -9.95 11.10
N GLN A 36 14.35 -9.79 12.43
CA GLN A 36 13.38 -10.43 13.34
C GLN A 36 11.93 -9.98 13.07
N GLY A 37 11.72 -8.69 12.81
CA GLY A 37 10.41 -8.17 12.44
C GLY A 37 9.89 -8.74 11.12
N LEU A 38 10.76 -8.87 10.12
CA LEU A 38 10.41 -9.45 8.82
C LEU A 38 10.18 -10.96 8.89
N GLU A 39 10.93 -11.71 9.71
CA GLU A 39 10.71 -13.14 9.93
C GLU A 39 9.34 -13.39 10.60
N ARG A 40 8.95 -12.53 11.56
CA ARG A 40 7.59 -12.56 12.13
C ARG A 40 6.52 -12.22 11.08
N ALA A 41 6.79 -11.24 10.21
CA ALA A 41 5.89 -10.90 9.12
C ALA A 41 5.73 -12.06 8.12
N LEU A 42 6.82 -12.77 7.80
CA LEU A 42 6.80 -13.94 6.93
C LEU A 42 5.94 -15.05 7.54
N GLN A 43 6.14 -15.38 8.82
CA GLN A 43 5.33 -16.38 9.52
C GLN A 43 3.85 -16.01 9.54
N ASN A 44 3.52 -14.72 9.71
CA ASN A 44 2.14 -14.25 9.65
C ASN A 44 1.54 -14.43 8.25
N VAL A 45 2.32 -14.21 7.19
CA VAL A 45 1.86 -14.45 5.81
C VAL A 45 1.66 -15.95 5.57
N GLU A 46 2.57 -16.81 6.04
CA GLU A 46 2.41 -18.27 5.92
C GLU A 46 1.18 -18.80 6.69
N THR A 47 0.86 -18.20 7.83
CA THR A 47 -0.21 -18.66 8.72
C THR A 47 -1.58 -18.06 8.36
N TYR A 48 -1.62 -16.79 7.98
CA TYR A 48 -2.87 -16.01 7.87
C TYR A 48 -3.15 -15.44 6.49
N CYS A 49 -2.23 -15.55 5.52
CA CYS A 49 -2.51 -15.06 4.18
C CYS A 49 -3.56 -15.94 3.50
N THR A 50 -4.72 -15.35 3.28
CA THR A 50 -5.84 -15.93 2.56
C THR A 50 -6.27 -14.96 1.45
N PRO A 51 -7.01 -15.44 0.44
CA PRO A 51 -7.62 -14.55 -0.54
C PRO A 51 -8.42 -13.41 0.11
N ASP A 52 -9.11 -13.70 1.21
CA ASP A 52 -9.93 -12.72 1.93
C ASP A 52 -9.07 -11.70 2.67
N SER A 53 -7.97 -12.13 3.29
CA SER A 53 -7.03 -11.21 3.93
C SER A 53 -6.38 -10.26 2.91
N LEU A 54 -6.03 -10.75 1.71
CA LEU A 54 -5.47 -9.91 0.65
C LEU A 54 -6.47 -8.84 0.18
N ARG A 55 -7.75 -9.20 0.01
CA ARG A 55 -8.80 -8.24 -0.36
C ARG A 55 -9.05 -7.21 0.74
N ASN A 56 -9.01 -7.64 2.01
CA ASN A 56 -9.16 -6.74 3.16
C ASN A 56 -7.99 -5.77 3.28
N ASP A 57 -6.75 -6.26 3.12
CA ASP A 57 -5.54 -5.42 3.10
C ASP A 57 -5.64 -4.35 2.01
N ALA A 58 -5.96 -4.76 0.76
CA ALA A 58 -6.11 -3.84 -0.37
C ALA A 58 -7.26 -2.85 -0.18
N ARG A 59 -8.37 -3.26 0.44
CA ARG A 59 -9.49 -2.36 0.79
C ARG A 59 -9.06 -1.33 1.85
N SER A 60 -8.29 -1.76 2.86
CA SER A 60 -7.76 -0.85 3.87
C SER A 60 -6.81 0.17 3.25
N GLU A 61 -5.88 -0.27 2.39
CA GLU A 61 -4.98 0.63 1.69
C GLU A 61 -5.73 1.65 0.83
N MET A 62 -6.73 1.21 0.04
CA MET A 62 -7.58 2.14 -0.73
C MET A 62 -8.25 3.19 0.17
N ASN A 63 -8.79 2.77 1.31
CA ASN A 63 -9.42 3.69 2.26
C ASN A 63 -8.43 4.70 2.85
N ASP A 64 -7.20 4.29 3.14
CA ASP A 64 -6.17 5.20 3.66
C ASP A 64 -5.68 6.17 2.59
N ARG A 65 -5.53 5.73 1.33
CA ARG A 65 -5.27 6.64 0.19
C ARG A 65 -6.40 7.63 -0.03
N LYS A 66 -7.65 7.20 0.16
CA LYS A 66 -8.82 8.09 0.07
C LYS A 66 -8.77 9.17 1.15
N LYS A 67 -8.40 8.83 2.39
CA LYS A 67 -8.19 9.82 3.45
C LYS A 67 -7.05 10.79 3.10
N GLU A 68 -5.93 10.28 2.57
CA GLU A 68 -4.78 11.10 2.15
C GLU A 68 -5.19 12.14 1.08
N VAL A 69 -6.02 11.73 0.11
CA VAL A 69 -6.58 12.65 -0.90
C VAL A 69 -7.43 13.74 -0.25
N GLU A 70 -8.34 13.40 0.66
CA GLU A 70 -9.19 14.38 1.34
C GLU A 70 -8.37 15.34 2.21
N GLU A 71 -7.33 14.85 2.89
CA GLU A 71 -6.39 15.70 3.63
C GLU A 71 -5.63 16.67 2.71
N GLN A 72 -5.14 16.21 1.54
CA GLN A 72 -4.46 17.11 0.60
C GLN A 72 -5.41 18.14 0.00
N LYS A 73 -6.68 17.79 -0.28
CA LYS A 73 -7.70 18.76 -0.72
C LYS A 73 -7.94 19.83 0.33
N ALA A 74 -8.09 19.44 1.60
CA ALA A 74 -8.26 20.38 2.70
C ALA A 74 -7.03 21.29 2.87
N ASP A 75 -5.82 20.74 2.75
CA ASP A 75 -4.58 21.51 2.81
C ASP A 75 -4.42 22.47 1.63
N LEU A 76 -4.85 22.07 0.43
CA LEU A 76 -4.89 22.93 -0.75
C LEU A 76 -5.86 24.10 -0.55
N GLN A 77 -7.08 23.83 -0.09
CA GLN A 77 -8.08 24.87 0.19
C GLN A 77 -7.54 25.90 1.19
N LYS A 78 -6.93 25.45 2.30
CA LYS A 78 -6.30 26.35 3.28
C LYS A 78 -5.17 27.20 2.67
N ALA A 79 -4.45 26.69 1.67
CA ALA A 79 -3.40 27.45 0.99
C ALA A 79 -3.99 28.51 0.04
N ILE A 80 -5.11 28.17 -0.63
CA ILE A 80 -5.89 29.09 -1.47
C ILE A 80 -6.45 30.24 -0.61
N ASP A 81 -7.09 29.93 0.51
CA ASP A 81 -7.69 30.94 1.41
C ASP A 81 -6.64 31.92 1.96
N LYS A 82 -5.40 31.44 2.16
CA LYS A 82 -4.26 32.25 2.63
C LYS A 82 -3.52 32.98 1.50
N GLY A 83 -3.83 32.71 0.24
CA GLY A 83 -3.14 33.31 -0.91
C GLY A 83 -1.67 32.89 -1.06
N ASP A 84 -1.24 31.78 -0.43
CA ASP A 84 0.15 31.33 -0.45
C ASP A 84 0.45 30.54 -1.74
N LYS A 85 0.77 31.28 -2.82
CA LYS A 85 1.00 30.72 -4.15
C LYS A 85 2.04 29.59 -4.19
N ALA A 86 3.09 29.67 -3.37
CA ALA A 86 4.12 28.63 -3.29
C ALA A 86 3.56 27.34 -2.66
N LYS A 87 2.76 27.46 -1.60
CA LYS A 87 2.08 26.30 -1.01
C LYS A 87 0.99 25.74 -1.91
N ILE A 88 0.23 26.57 -2.62
CA ILE A 88 -0.80 26.12 -3.58
C ILE A 88 -0.18 25.17 -4.61
N ALA A 89 0.87 25.61 -5.33
CA ALA A 89 1.53 24.79 -6.34
C ALA A 89 2.11 23.47 -5.76
N LYS A 90 2.63 23.51 -4.53
CA LYS A 90 3.12 22.30 -3.84
C LYS A 90 1.98 21.34 -3.48
N ARG A 91 0.83 21.86 -3.05
CA ARG A 91 -0.33 21.06 -2.63
C ARG A 91 -1.07 20.46 -3.82
N GLU A 92 -1.17 21.17 -4.93
CA GLU A 92 -1.72 20.62 -6.19
C GLU A 92 -0.91 19.41 -6.66
N ARG A 93 0.42 19.49 -6.64
CA ARG A 93 1.29 18.35 -6.99
C ARG A 93 1.09 17.16 -6.05
N LYS A 94 1.02 17.40 -4.74
CA LYS A 94 0.78 16.34 -3.75
C LYS A 94 -0.61 15.72 -3.88
N LEU A 95 -1.62 16.52 -4.19
CA LEU A 95 -2.97 16.03 -4.44
C LEU A 95 -3.00 15.12 -5.67
N ALA A 96 -2.39 15.53 -6.78
CA ALA A 96 -2.28 14.70 -7.97
C ALA A 96 -1.53 13.38 -7.71
N GLU A 97 -0.46 13.41 -6.91
CA GLU A 97 0.25 12.20 -6.49
C GLU A 97 -0.62 11.27 -5.63
N ALA A 98 -1.37 11.83 -4.67
CA ALA A 98 -2.28 11.07 -3.82
C ALA A 98 -3.42 10.44 -4.63
N GLU A 99 -3.99 11.17 -5.59
CA GLU A 99 -5.04 10.68 -6.50
C GLU A 99 -4.52 9.54 -7.40
N ALA A 100 -3.29 9.65 -7.90
CA ALA A 100 -2.65 8.59 -8.65
C ALA A 100 -2.46 7.32 -7.79
N LYS A 101 -1.99 7.46 -6.55
CA LYS A 101 -1.86 6.34 -5.59
C LYS A 101 -3.20 5.70 -5.27
N LEU A 102 -4.25 6.51 -5.06
CA LEU A 102 -5.61 6.01 -4.84
C LEU A 102 -6.10 5.19 -6.04
N LYS A 103 -5.88 5.67 -7.26
CA LYS A 103 -6.27 4.95 -8.49
C LYS A 103 -5.55 3.61 -8.62
N THR A 104 -4.25 3.56 -8.29
CA THR A 104 -3.49 2.30 -8.26
C THR A 104 -4.07 1.34 -7.24
N ALA A 105 -4.27 1.78 -6.00
CA ALA A 105 -4.84 0.93 -4.94
C ALA A 105 -6.24 0.41 -5.28
N GLN A 106 -7.08 1.24 -5.93
CA GLN A 106 -8.40 0.82 -6.42
C GLN A 106 -8.27 -0.26 -7.50
N SER A 107 -7.34 -0.10 -8.44
CA SER A 107 -7.12 -1.07 -9.52
C SER A 107 -6.61 -2.41 -8.99
N GLU A 108 -5.73 -2.39 -7.98
CA GLU A 108 -5.22 -3.59 -7.30
C GLU A 108 -6.35 -4.32 -6.58
N LEU A 109 -7.19 -3.60 -5.84
CA LEU A 109 -8.35 -4.17 -5.17
C LEU A 109 -9.36 -4.76 -6.16
N ASP A 110 -9.63 -4.07 -7.27
CA ASP A 110 -10.52 -4.57 -8.32
C ASP A 110 -9.95 -5.82 -9.00
N ALA A 111 -8.63 -5.92 -9.15
CA ALA A 111 -7.98 -7.12 -9.67
C ALA A 111 -8.12 -8.32 -8.73
N LEU A 112 -8.18 -8.10 -7.42
CA LEU A 112 -8.39 -9.15 -6.41
C LEU A 112 -9.86 -9.56 -6.24
N LEU A 113 -10.83 -8.77 -6.74
CA LEU A 113 -12.27 -9.05 -6.67
C LEU A 113 -12.83 -9.77 -7.90
N LYS A 114 -12.02 -9.95 -8.95
CA LYS A 114 -12.38 -10.63 -10.20
C LYS A 114 -12.07 -12.12 -10.14
#